data_AF-T0YZN8-F1
#
_entry.id   AF-T0YZN8-F1
#
_cell.length_a   1.000
_cell.length_b   1.000
_cell.length_c   1.000
_cell.angle_alpha   90.00
_cell.angle_beta   90.00
_cell.angle_gamma   90.00
#
_symmetry.space_group_name_H-M   'P 1'
#
loop_
_entity.id
_entity.type
_entity.pdbx_description
1 polymer ?
#
loop_
_entity_poly.entity_id
_entity_poly.type
_entity_poly.pdbx_seq_one_letter_code
_entity_poly.pdbx_strand_id
1 'polypeptide(L)'
;MVQFVSFNNRAWHAGVSSWRGREHCNDFSVGIELEGTDTQPYEMVQYAQLARVILSLRKAYPSLWPEGLVGHADIAPGRKTDPGPAFDWYRLQSLISAS
;
A
#
# COMPACT_ATOMS: atom_id res chain seq x y z
N MET A 1 -4.60 9.38 -11.61
CA MET A 1 -4.19 8.00 -11.30
C MET A 1 -3.54 7.42 -12.54
N VAL A 2 -2.40 6.75 -12.38
CA VAL A 2 -1.68 6.08 -13.47
C VAL A 2 -1.42 4.63 -13.02
N GLN A 3 -1.57 3.67 -13.93
CA GLN A 3 -1.26 2.26 -13.67
C GLN A 3 -0.19 1.80 -14.65
N PHE A 4 0.95 1.36 -14.13
CA PHE A 4 2.09 0.91 -14.94
C PHE A 4 2.08 -0.60 -15.20
N VAL A 5 1.63 -1.39 -14.23
CA VAL A 5 1.63 -2.86 -14.28
C VAL A 5 0.23 -3.38 -13.96
N SER A 6 -0.21 -4.41 -14.68
CA SER A 6 -1.45 -5.14 -14.36
C SER A 6 -1.38 -5.73 -12.96
N PHE A 7 -2.48 -5.72 -12.20
CA PHE A 7 -2.54 -6.33 -10.87
C PHE A 7 -2.34 -7.85 -10.87
N ASN A 8 -2.49 -8.50 -12.03
CA ASN A 8 -2.21 -9.93 -12.21
C ASN A 8 -0.74 -10.22 -12.55
N ASN A 9 0.08 -9.18 -12.74
CA ASN A 9 1.49 -9.30 -13.06
C ASN A 9 2.35 -8.84 -11.87
N ARG A 10 3.53 -9.43 -11.78
CA ARG A 10 4.54 -9.06 -10.77
C ARG A 10 5.16 -7.70 -11.10
N ALA A 11 4.86 -6.70 -10.28
CA ALA A 11 5.60 -5.44 -10.25
C ALA A 11 6.86 -5.56 -9.37
N TRP A 12 7.83 -4.68 -9.58
CA TRP A 12 9.08 -4.64 -8.79
C TRP A 12 9.11 -3.39 -7.91
N HIS A 13 8.43 -3.45 -6.76
CA HIS A 13 8.28 -2.29 -5.86
C HIS A 13 8.83 -2.55 -4.46
N ALA A 14 8.67 -3.77 -3.92
CA ALA A 14 9.03 -4.11 -2.54
C ALA A 14 10.52 -4.45 -2.35
N GLY A 15 11.23 -4.87 -3.40
CA GLY A 15 12.63 -5.33 -3.30
C GLY A 15 12.84 -6.46 -2.28
N VAL A 16 14.00 -6.47 -1.60
CA VAL A 16 14.28 -7.40 -0.49
C VAL A 16 13.36 -7.05 0.68
N SER A 17 12.45 -7.97 1.01
CA SER A 17 11.34 -7.74 1.93
C SER A 17 10.79 -9.05 2.49
N SER A 18 10.13 -8.99 3.65
CA SER A 18 9.44 -10.12 4.28
C SER A 18 8.21 -9.64 5.03
N TRP A 19 7.07 -10.33 4.84
CA TRP A 19 5.84 -10.09 5.58
C TRP A 19 5.36 -11.39 6.21
N ARG A 20 5.19 -11.38 7.54
CA ARG A 20 4.77 -12.55 8.34
C ARG A 20 5.61 -13.81 8.05
N GLY A 21 6.92 -13.63 7.87
CA GLY A 21 7.87 -14.72 7.61
C GLY A 21 7.93 -15.18 6.16
N ARG A 22 7.11 -14.63 5.26
CA ARG A 22 7.20 -14.89 3.81
C ARG A 22 8.03 -13.82 3.12
N GLU A 23 9.16 -14.23 2.57
CA GLU A 23 10.07 -13.38 1.81
C GLU A 23 9.55 -13.07 0.40
N HIS A 24 10.19 -12.10 -0.27
CA HIS A 24 9.91 -11.69 -1.64
C HIS A 24 8.48 -11.14 -1.85
N CYS A 25 8.13 -10.07 -1.12
CA CYS A 25 6.78 -9.50 -1.17
C CYS A 25 6.29 -9.11 -2.58
N ASN A 26 7.17 -8.82 -3.54
CA ASN A 26 6.80 -8.61 -4.95
C ASN A 26 5.98 -9.78 -5.55
N ASP A 27 6.16 -11.00 -5.04
CA ASP A 27 5.55 -12.20 -5.60
C ASP A 27 4.09 -12.38 -5.17
N PHE A 28 3.62 -11.63 -4.15
CA PHE A 28 2.28 -11.80 -3.59
C PHE A 28 1.63 -10.50 -3.11
N SER A 29 2.13 -9.34 -3.54
CA SER A 29 1.56 -8.03 -3.17
C SER A 29 1.30 -7.16 -4.39
N VAL A 30 0.49 -6.13 -4.18
CA VAL A 30 0.24 -5.05 -5.14
C VAL A 30 0.86 -3.78 -4.55
N GLY A 31 1.81 -3.18 -5.27
CA GLY A 31 2.38 -1.88 -4.91
C GLY A 31 1.47 -0.73 -5.33
N ILE A 32 1.19 0.19 -4.40
CA ILE A 32 0.50 1.46 -4.68
C ILE A 32 1.40 2.58 -4.20
N GLU A 33 1.83 3.44 -5.12
CA GLU A 33 2.69 4.59 -4.81
C GLU A 33 1.85 5.86 -4.70
N LEU A 34 2.12 6.65 -3.65
CA LEU A 34 1.60 8.00 -3.51
C LEU A 34 2.75 8.98 -3.71
N GLU A 35 2.60 9.91 -4.65
CA GLU A 35 3.57 10.99 -4.82
C GLU A 35 3.62 11.85 -3.55
N GLY A 36 4.80 11.98 -2.96
CA GLY A 36 4.99 12.66 -1.70
C GLY A 36 6.33 12.34 -1.06
N THR A 37 6.46 12.65 0.21
CA THR A 37 7.67 12.40 1.01
C THR A 37 7.27 11.94 2.41
N ASP A 38 8.21 11.33 3.12
CA ASP A 38 7.98 10.82 4.49
C ASP A 38 7.54 11.89 5.50
N THR A 39 7.80 13.17 5.23
CA THR A 39 7.64 14.27 6.19
C THR A 39 6.61 15.32 5.78
N GLN A 40 6.04 15.23 4.57
CA GLN A 40 5.04 16.18 4.09
C GLN A 40 3.67 15.50 4.03
N PRO A 41 2.61 16.11 4.59
CA PRO A 41 1.27 15.52 4.56
C PRO A 41 0.80 15.26 3.14
N TYR A 42 0.31 14.05 2.90
CA TYR A 42 -0.35 13.69 1.65
C TYR A 42 -1.69 14.41 1.49
N GLU A 43 -2.06 14.73 0.25
CA GLU A 43 -3.29 15.43 -0.05
C GLU A 43 -4.53 14.56 0.15
N MET A 44 -5.65 15.19 0.52
CA MET A 44 -6.91 14.48 0.75
C MET A 44 -7.38 13.72 -0.50
N VAL A 45 -7.15 14.25 -1.71
CA VAL A 45 -7.50 13.56 -2.96
C VAL A 45 -6.74 12.24 -3.12
N GLN A 46 -5.49 12.17 -2.63
CA GLN A 46 -4.68 10.97 -2.69
C GLN A 46 -5.24 9.88 -1.76
N TYR A 47 -5.60 10.23 -0.52
CA TYR A 47 -6.26 9.29 0.41
C TYR A 47 -7.61 8.79 -0.12
N ALA A 48 -8.44 9.69 -0.66
CA ALA A 48 -9.74 9.31 -1.21
C ALA A 48 -9.59 8.34 -2.40
N GLN A 49 -8.61 8.60 -3.28
CA GLN A 49 -8.33 7.71 -4.41
C GLN A 49 -7.73 6.39 -3.95
N LEU A 50 -6.81 6.40 -2.99
CA LEU A 50 -6.22 5.19 -2.41
C LEU A 50 -7.29 4.29 -1.79
N ALA A 51 -8.21 4.85 -0.99
CA ALA A 51 -9.30 4.09 -0.39
C ALA A 51 -10.16 3.39 -1.45
N ARG A 52 -10.53 4.10 -2.53
CA ARG A 52 -11.30 3.52 -3.66
C ARG A 52 -10.55 2.37 -4.34
N VAL A 53 -9.24 2.51 -4.54
CA VAL A 53 -8.40 1.45 -5.12
C VAL A 53 -8.36 0.24 -4.20
N ILE A 54 -8.12 0.43 -2.90
CA ILE A 54 -8.07 -0.65 -1.91
C ILE A 54 -9.40 -1.42 -1.87
N LEU A 55 -10.54 -0.71 -1.81
CA LEU A 55 -11.87 -1.34 -1.80
C LEU A 55 -12.12 -2.13 -3.08
N SER A 56 -11.72 -1.59 -4.24
CA SER A 56 -11.84 -2.28 -5.52
C SER A 56 -10.97 -3.54 -5.58
N LEU A 57 -9.72 -3.46 -5.09
CA LEU A 57 -8.81 -4.59 -5.01
C LEU A 57 -9.35 -5.67 -4.07
N ARG A 58 -9.84 -5.31 -2.88
CA ARG A 58 -10.43 -6.28 -1.93
C ARG A 58 -11.65 -6.98 -2.51
N LYS A 59 -12.47 -6.27 -3.30
CA LYS A 59 -13.62 -6.86 -4.00
C LYS A 59 -13.18 -7.83 -5.09
N ALA A 60 -12.15 -7.49 -5.87
CA ALA A 60 -11.66 -8.31 -6.97
C ALA A 60 -10.80 -9.50 -6.51
N TYR A 61 -10.08 -9.35 -5.40
CA TYR A 61 -9.14 -10.32 -4.85
C TYR A 61 -9.46 -10.59 -3.37
N PRO A 62 -10.44 -11.46 -3.05
CA PRO A 62 -10.86 -11.73 -1.68
C PRO A 62 -9.75 -12.29 -0.76
N SER A 63 -8.64 -12.77 -1.34
CA SER A 63 -7.45 -13.19 -0.60
C SER A 63 -6.64 -12.03 -0.02
N LEU A 64 -6.92 -10.77 -0.40
CA LEU A 64 -6.31 -9.59 0.21
C LEU A 64 -6.99 -9.29 1.56
N TRP A 65 -6.34 -9.71 2.64
CA TRP A 65 -6.87 -9.55 3.99
C TRP A 65 -6.77 -8.11 4.49
N PRO A 66 -7.64 -7.68 5.40
CA PRO A 66 -7.56 -6.35 6.00
C PRO A 66 -6.18 -6.02 6.57
N GLU A 67 -5.53 -6.99 7.22
CA GLU A 67 -4.20 -6.88 7.83
C GLU A 67 -3.06 -6.96 6.82
N GLY A 68 -3.36 -7.21 5.54
CA GLY A 68 -2.40 -7.21 4.44
C GLY A 68 -2.10 -5.80 3.91
N LEU A 69 -2.75 -4.77 4.43
CA LEU A 69 -2.44 -3.39 4.12
C LEU A 69 -1.33 -2.90 5.06
N VAL A 70 -0.12 -2.77 4.53
CA VAL A 70 1.09 -2.41 5.27
C VAL A 70 1.94 -1.40 4.48
N GLY A 71 2.77 -0.64 5.18
CA GLY A 71 3.78 0.21 4.58
C GLY A 71 5.01 -0.58 4.11
N HIS A 72 5.83 0.06 3.28
CA HIS A 72 7.09 -0.56 2.83
C HIS A 72 8.08 -0.72 3.98
N ALA A 73 8.10 0.24 4.91
CA ALA A 73 8.89 0.18 6.13
C ALA A 73 8.56 -1.05 7.00
N ASP A 74 7.30 -1.52 6.98
CA ASP A 74 6.87 -2.68 7.76
C ASP A 74 7.42 -4.00 7.21
N ILE A 75 7.60 -4.10 5.89
CA ILE A 75 8.11 -5.30 5.20
C ILE A 75 9.62 -5.26 4.94
N ALA A 76 10.26 -4.11 5.13
CA ALA A 76 11.68 -3.91 4.91
C ALA A 76 12.30 -2.96 5.96
N PRO A 77 12.16 -3.30 7.27
CA PRO A 77 12.64 -2.44 8.35
C PRO A 77 14.15 -2.21 8.27
N GLY A 78 14.59 -0.99 8.55
CA GLY A 78 16.00 -0.58 8.45
C GLY A 78 16.51 -0.32 7.03
N ARG A 79 15.75 -0.72 5.99
CA ARG A 79 16.07 -0.42 4.58
C ARG A 79 15.17 0.66 3.99
N LYS A 80 13.89 0.66 4.36
CA LYS A 80 12.86 1.55 3.81
C LYS A 80 12.12 2.27 4.92
N THR A 81 11.66 3.48 4.62
CA THR A 81 10.99 4.39 5.55
C THR A 81 9.60 4.78 5.07
N ASP A 82 9.32 4.63 3.78
CA ASP A 82 8.01 4.90 3.16
C ASP A 82 6.90 3.95 3.68
N PRO A 83 5.66 4.45 3.83
CA PRO A 83 5.17 5.78 3.43
C PRO A 83 5.49 6.91 4.44
N GLY A 84 6.27 6.61 5.48
CA GLY A 84 6.77 7.59 6.43
C GLY A 84 5.74 8.08 7.45
N PRO A 85 6.19 8.87 8.45
CA PRO A 85 5.34 9.38 9.51
C PRO A 85 4.27 10.36 9.04
N ALA A 86 4.42 10.99 7.87
CA ALA A 86 3.40 11.87 7.30
C ALA A 86 2.19 11.12 6.73
N PHE A 87 2.26 9.80 6.60
CA PHE A 87 1.14 8.98 6.18
C PHE A 87 0.18 8.71 7.34
N ASP A 88 -1.02 9.25 7.23
CA ASP A 88 -2.11 9.15 8.21
C ASP A 88 -2.92 7.87 7.98
N TRP A 89 -2.46 6.79 8.61
CA TRP A 89 -3.13 5.49 8.62
C TRP A 89 -4.56 5.56 9.15
N TYR A 90 -4.82 6.41 10.16
CA TYR A 90 -6.15 6.53 10.76
C TYR A 90 -7.14 7.16 9.78
N ARG A 91 -6.72 8.19 9.04
CA ARG A 91 -7.51 8.80 7.98
C ARG A 91 -7.83 7.79 6.88
N LEU A 92 -6.83 7.04 6.41
CA LEU A 92 -7.07 6.01 5.41
C LEU A 92 -8.10 4.98 5.90
N GLN A 93 -7.90 4.47 7.13
CA GLN A 93 -8.80 3.48 7.71
C GLN A 93 -10.23 4.01 7.84
N SER A 94 -10.39 5.28 8.22
CA SER A 94 -11.70 5.92 8.33
C SER A 94 -12.42 5.97 6.98
N LEU A 95 -11.72 6.25 5.88
CA LEU A 95 -12.31 6.29 4.54
C LEU A 95 -12.70 4.90 4.03
N ILE A 96 -11.88 3.89 4.33
CA ILE A 96 -12.17 2.49 3.97
C ILE A 96 -13.40 1.99 4.72
N SER A 97 -13.50 2.26 6.02
CA SER A 97 -14.61 1.78 6.87
C SER A 97 -15.94 2.50 6.61
N ALA A 98 -15.92 3.70 6.05
CA ALA A 98 -17.12 4.49 5.77
C ALA A 98 -17.81 4.14 4.42
N SER A 99 -17.22 3.23 3.63
CA SER A 99 -17.69 2.85 2.30
C SER A 99 -18.31 1.45 2.31
#